data_AF-A0A401ZJ85-F1
#
_entry.id   AF-A0A401ZJ85-F1
#
_cell.length_a   1.000
_cell.length_b   1.000
_cell.length_c   1.000
_cell.angle_alpha   90.00
_cell.angle_beta   90.00
_cell.angle_gamma   90.00
#
_symmetry.space_group_name_H-M   'P 1'
#
loop_
_entity.id
_entity.type
_entity.pdbx_description
1 polymer ?
#
loop_
_entity_poly.entity_id
_entity_poly.type
_entity_poly.pdbx_seq_one_letter_code
_entity_poly.pdbx_strand_id
1 'polypeptide(L)'
;MTVSCRLRILLAQLNLERAQQGQSALSLRRLAQESGVSQSVLVSLHTGRSQRIDYATIDRLLSYFNLFMPVTIDDLLTWEPEVETNRGHTLPAALLM
;
A
#
# COMPACT_ATOMS: atom_id res chain seq x y z
N MET A 1 -4.44 -3.40 15.18
CA MET A 1 -4.75 -2.29 14.23
C MET A 1 -3.65 -2.15 13.20
N THR A 2 -3.90 -2.58 11.96
CA THR A 2 -2.90 -2.63 10.89
C THR A 2 -3.28 -1.65 9.78
N VAL A 3 -2.30 -0.90 9.31
CA VAL A 3 -2.42 -0.06 8.10
C VAL A 3 -1.71 -0.79 6.98
N SER A 4 -2.36 -0.97 5.84
CA SER A 4 -1.74 -1.55 4.65
C SER A 4 -1.51 -0.50 3.57
N CYS A 5 -0.43 -0.68 2.80
CA CYS A 5 -0.02 0.24 1.76
C CYS A 5 -0.54 -0.21 0.39
N ARG A 6 -1.20 0.68 -0.33
CA ARG A 6 -1.73 0.43 -1.67
C ARG A 6 -0.73 0.78 -2.78
N LEU A 7 0.58 0.77 -2.47
CA LEU A 7 1.66 1.11 -3.41
C LEU A 7 1.54 0.38 -4.76
N ARG A 8 1.18 -0.91 -4.74
CA ARG A 8 1.02 -1.71 -5.96
C ARG A 8 -0.10 -1.16 -6.88
N ILE A 9 -1.19 -0.67 -6.30
CA ILE A 9 -2.32 -0.10 -7.05
C ILE A 9 -1.91 1.25 -7.64
N LEU A 10 -1.29 2.13 -6.83
CA LEU A 10 -0.82 3.43 -7.30
C LEU A 10 0.21 3.31 -8.43
N LEU A 11 1.18 2.39 -8.29
CA LEU A 11 2.17 2.14 -9.34
C LEU A 11 1.52 1.61 -10.63
N ALA A 12 0.47 0.79 -10.51
CA ALA A 12 -0.26 0.29 -11.68
C ALA A 12 -1.05 1.42 -12.38
N GLN A 13 -1.68 2.31 -11.61
CA GLN A 13 -2.40 3.48 -12.16
C GLN A 13 -1.44 4.42 -12.90
N LEU A 14 -0.32 4.79 -12.28
CA LEU A 14 0.69 5.62 -12.93
C LEU A 14 1.24 4.95 -14.20
N ASN A 15 1.48 3.65 -14.17
CA ASN A 15 1.95 2.92 -15.35
C ASN A 15 0.92 2.86 -16.47
N LEU A 16 -0.37 2.87 -16.16
CA LEU A 16 -1.43 2.99 -17.15
C LEU A 16 -1.41 4.36 -17.82
N GLU A 17 -1.29 5.45 -17.06
CA GLU A 17 -1.16 6.81 -17.61
C GLU A 17 0.09 6.95 -18.49
N ARG A 18 1.22 6.40 -18.04
CA ARG A 18 2.47 6.37 -18.81
C ARG A 18 2.29 5.61 -20.13
N ALA A 19 1.63 4.45 -20.10
CA ALA A 19 1.37 3.66 -21.29
C ALA A 19 0.46 4.40 -22.29
N GLN A 20 -0.57 5.11 -21.81
CA GLN A 20 -1.43 5.95 -22.66
C GLN A 20 -0.64 7.08 -23.35
N GLN A 21 0.42 7.56 -22.73
CA GLN A 21 1.33 8.57 -23.27
C GLN A 21 2.49 7.96 -24.11
N GLY A 22 2.48 6.64 -24.36
CA GLY A 22 3.54 5.94 -25.09
C GLY A 22 4.87 5.84 -24.33
N GLN A 23 4.87 6.08 -23.02
CA GLN A 23 6.05 6.01 -22.17
C GLN A 23 6.26 4.59 -21.63
N SER A 24 7.52 4.28 -21.29
CA SER A 24 7.87 3.02 -20.64
C SER A 24 7.33 2.94 -19.21
N ALA A 25 7.00 1.72 -18.77
CA ALA A 25 6.56 1.46 -17.40
C ALA A 25 7.65 1.82 -16.37
N LEU A 26 7.22 2.43 -15.27
CA LEU A 26 8.00 2.70 -14.08
C LEU A 26 8.22 1.39 -13.31
N SER A 27 9.48 1.05 -13.09
CA SER A 27 9.88 -0.09 -12.24
C SER A 27 10.05 0.34 -10.78
N LEU A 28 9.98 -0.60 -9.84
CA LEU A 28 10.29 -0.34 -8.42
C LEU A 28 11.71 0.21 -8.22
N ARG A 29 12.67 -0.22 -9.04
CA ARG A 29 14.05 0.29 -9.00
C ARG A 29 14.09 1.78 -9.36
N ARG A 30 13.38 2.17 -10.42
CA ARG A 30 13.32 3.57 -10.86
C ARG A 30 12.55 4.43 -9.86
N LEU A 31 11.45 3.91 -9.32
CA LEU A 31 10.71 4.55 -8.22
C LEU A 31 11.61 4.81 -7.00
N ALA A 32 12.44 3.85 -6.60
CA ALA A 32 13.38 4.03 -5.48
C ALA A 32 14.36 5.19 -5.74
N GLN A 33 14.92 5.24 -6.96
CA GLN A 33 15.88 6.27 -7.34
C GLN A 33 15.23 7.67 -7.35
N GLU A 34 14.02 7.79 -7.88
CA GLU A 34 13.37 9.09 -8.06
C GLU A 34 12.64 9.59 -6.79
N SER A 35 12.06 8.70 -5.99
CA SER A 35 11.37 9.07 -4.73
C SER A 35 12.30 9.23 -3.53
N GLY A 36 13.54 8.74 -3.63
CA GLY A 36 14.47 8.69 -2.49
C GLY A 36 14.06 7.68 -1.41
N VAL A 37 13.08 6.82 -1.66
CA VAL A 37 12.73 5.68 -0.77
C VAL A 37 13.60 4.49 -1.16
N SER A 38 14.17 3.80 -0.16
CA SER A 38 15.01 2.63 -0.45
C SER A 38 14.23 1.53 -1.17
N GLN A 39 14.90 0.81 -2.07
CA GLN A 39 14.27 -0.26 -2.84
C GLN A 39 13.76 -1.40 -1.95
N SER A 40 14.44 -1.71 -0.83
CA SER A 40 14.00 -2.74 0.12
C SER A 40 12.70 -2.36 0.84
N VAL A 41 12.53 -1.08 1.20
CA VAL A 41 11.27 -0.56 1.75
C VAL A 41 10.16 -0.67 0.70
N LEU A 42 10.40 -0.22 -0.54
CA LEU A 42 9.40 -0.33 -1.61
C LEU A 42 9.00 -1.78 -1.89
N VAL A 43 9.94 -2.72 -1.90
CA VAL A 43 9.64 -4.16 -2.06
C VAL A 43 8.78 -4.67 -0.90
N SER A 44 9.08 -4.27 0.32
CA SER A 44 8.31 -4.67 1.51
C SER A 44 6.89 -4.12 1.50
N LEU A 45 6.72 -2.87 1.06
CA LEU A 45 5.41 -2.23 0.87
C LEU A 45 4.64 -2.88 -0.28
N HIS A 46 5.28 -3.09 -1.42
CA HIS A 46 4.67 -3.69 -2.62
C HIS A 46 4.21 -5.13 -2.39
N THR A 47 4.91 -5.89 -1.53
CA THR A 47 4.57 -7.27 -1.19
C THR A 47 3.61 -7.39 0.01
N GLY A 48 3.21 -6.27 0.62
CA GLY A 48 2.35 -6.28 1.82
C GLY A 48 3.03 -6.85 3.07
N ARG A 49 4.36 -7.00 3.07
CA ARG A 49 5.12 -7.55 4.21
C ARG A 49 5.36 -6.53 5.32
N SER A 50 5.22 -5.23 5.03
CA SER A 50 5.40 -4.19 6.06
C SER A 50 4.08 -3.78 6.67
N GLN A 51 3.97 -3.91 7.99
CA GLN A 51 2.85 -3.38 8.79
C GLN A 51 3.14 -1.97 9.35
N ARG A 52 4.37 -1.47 9.15
CA ARG A 52 4.82 -0.16 9.63
C ARG A 52 5.43 0.63 8.48
N ILE A 53 5.09 1.90 8.42
CA ILE A 53 5.54 2.84 7.41
C ILE A 53 5.85 4.13 8.15
N ASP A 54 7.09 4.61 8.05
CA ASP A 54 7.45 5.87 8.68
C ASP A 54 6.89 7.06 7.89
N TYR A 55 6.72 8.20 8.58
CA TYR A 55 6.17 9.41 7.98
C TYR A 55 7.05 9.96 6.84
N ALA A 56 8.37 9.77 6.90
CA ALA A 56 9.27 10.21 5.84
C ALA A 56 9.03 9.44 4.53
N THR A 57 8.75 8.15 4.61
CA THR A 57 8.40 7.30 3.47
C THR A 57 7.04 7.70 2.91
N ILE A 58 6.06 7.96 3.78
CA ILE A 58 4.73 8.47 3.37
C ILE A 58 4.90 9.77 2.60
N ASP A 59 5.60 10.75 3.17
CA ASP A 59 5.80 12.07 2.58
C ASP A 59 6.52 12.01 1.22
N ARG A 60 7.58 11.20 1.11
CA ARG A 60 8.30 10.98 -0.15
C ARG A 60 7.44 10.34 -1.23
N LEU A 61 6.64 9.33 -0.87
CA LEU A 61 5.74 8.66 -1.82
C LEU A 61 4.63 9.60 -2.28
N LEU A 62 3.98 10.30 -1.36
CA LEU A 62 2.96 11.29 -1.70
C LEU A 62 3.54 12.40 -2.58
N SER A 63 4.70 12.96 -2.21
CA SER A 63 5.40 13.98 -3.00
C SER A 63 5.72 13.48 -4.41
N TYR A 64 6.21 12.25 -4.55
CA TYR A 64 6.55 11.68 -5.85
C TYR A 64 5.32 11.46 -6.73
N PHE A 65 4.28 10.78 -6.23
CA PHE A 65 3.10 10.47 -7.04
C PHE A 65 2.32 11.73 -7.44
N ASN A 66 2.27 12.75 -6.57
CA ASN A 66 1.62 14.03 -6.86
C ASN A 66 2.29 14.84 -7.99
N LEU A 67 3.49 14.47 -8.45
CA LEU A 67 4.07 15.04 -9.66
C LEU A 67 3.34 14.60 -10.94
N PHE A 68 2.58 13.50 -10.88
CA PHE A 68 1.95 12.87 -12.03
C PHE A 68 0.43 12.83 -11.92
N MET A 69 -0.08 12.47 -10.74
CA MET A 69 -1.51 12.31 -10.47
C MET A 69 -1.83 12.73 -9.03
N PRO A 70 -3.00 13.33 -8.76
CA PRO A 70 -3.38 13.70 -7.40
C PRO A 70 -3.52 12.44 -6.54
N VAL A 71 -2.76 12.37 -5.44
CA VAL A 71 -2.77 11.24 -4.50
C VAL A 71 -2.82 11.75 -3.07
N THR A 72 -3.79 11.27 -2.32
CA THR A 72 -3.96 11.58 -0.88
C THR A 72 -3.43 10.46 0.00
N ILE A 73 -3.39 10.69 1.32
CA ILE A 73 -3.01 9.67 2.28
C ILE A 73 -3.95 8.46 2.25
N ASP A 74 -5.24 8.69 2.01
CA ASP A 74 -6.24 7.62 1.94
C ASP A 74 -6.02 6.76 0.69
N ASP A 75 -5.54 7.36 -0.42
CA ASP A 75 -5.15 6.62 -1.62
C ASP A 75 -3.96 5.69 -1.36
N LEU A 76 -2.98 6.16 -0.59
CA LEU A 76 -1.75 5.42 -0.27
C LEU A 76 -1.95 4.35 0.81
N LEU A 77 -2.76 4.65 1.83
CA LEU A 77 -2.91 3.85 3.04
C LEU A 77 -4.36 3.46 3.24
N THR A 78 -4.61 2.19 3.53
CA THR A 78 -5.92 1.73 3.96
C THR A 78 -5.84 1.18 5.37
N TRP A 79 -6.87 1.45 6.16
CA TRP A 79 -7.04 0.82 7.45
C TRP A 79 -7.55 -0.61 7.25
N GLU A 80 -6.92 -1.58 7.90
CA GLU A 80 -7.42 -2.95 7.97
C GLU A 80 -7.93 -3.22 9.39
N PRO A 81 -9.24 -3.54 9.55
CA PRO A 81 -9.74 -4.02 10.81
C PRO A 81 -8.98 -5.28 11.19
N GLU A 82 -8.63 -5.40 12.46
CA GLU A 82 -8.15 -6.66 13.00
C GLU A 82 -9.27 -7.67 12.82
N VAL A 83 -9.11 -8.61 11.89
CA VAL A 83 -10.06 -9.70 11.74
C VAL A 83 -9.93 -10.49 13.03
N GLU A 84 -10.88 -10.33 13.95
CA GLU A 84 -11.07 -11.23 15.08
C GLU A 84 -11.20 -12.63 14.49
N THR A 85 -10.09 -13.35 14.45
CA THR A 85 -10.08 -14.77 14.12
C THR A 85 -10.83 -15.40 15.27
N ASN A 86 -12.12 -15.61 15.07
CA ASN A 86 -13.06 -16.20 16.00
C ASN A 86 -12.52 -17.60 16.34
N ARG A 87 -11.65 -17.69 17.35
CA ARG A 87 -11.15 -18.95 17.89
C ARG A 87 -12.32 -19.57 18.62
N GLY A 88 -13.07 -20.40 17.89
CA GLY A 88 -14.05 -21.37 18.38
C GLY A 88 -14.66 -21.04 19.74
N HIS A 89 -15.62 -20.13 19.78
CA HIS A 89 -16.61 -20.21 20.83
C HIS A 89 -17.55 -21.36 20.49
N THR A 90 -17.34 -22.48 21.17
CA THR A 90 -18.38 -23.45 21.46
C THR A 90 -19.62 -22.65 21.87
N LEU A 91 -20.70 -22.80 21.11
CA LEU A 91 -21.99 -22.19 21.46
C LEU A 91 -22.33 -22.60 22.91
N PRO A 92 -22.81 -21.68 23.75
CA PRO A 92 -23.24 -22.05 25.09
C PRO A 92 -24.34 -23.09 24.97
N ALA A 93 -24.25 -24.15 25.79
CA ALA A 93 -25.18 -25.29 25.83
C ALA A 93 -26.65 -24.92 26.12
N ALA A 94 -26.98 -23.63 26.24
CA ALA A 94 -28.32 -23.11 26.47
C ALA A 94 -29.21 -23.06 25.21
N LEU A 95 -28.70 -23.48 24.04
CA LEU A 95 -29.44 -23.52 22.77
C LEU A 95 -29.73 -24.95 22.26
N LEU A 96 -29.62 -25.96 23.13
CA LEU A 96 -29.94 -27.36 22.85
C LEU A 96 -31.12 -27.93 23.66
N MET A 97 -32.05 -27.08 24.07
CA MET A 97 -33.38 -27.47 24.59
C MET A 97 -34.45 -26.71 23.82
#